data_AF-A0A3Q2DI54-F1
#
_entry.id   AF-A0A3Q2DI54-F1
#
_cell.length_a   1.000
_cell.length_b   1.000
_cell.length_c   1.000
_cell.angle_alpha   90.00
_cell.angle_beta   90.00
_cell.angle_gamma   90.00
#
_symmetry.space_group_name_H-M   'P 1'
#
loop_
_entity.id
_entity.type
_entity.pdbx_description
1 polymer ?
#
loop_
_entity_poly.entity_id
_entity_poly.type
_entity_poly.pdbx_seq_one_letter_code
_entity_poly.pdbx_strand_id
1 'polypeptide(L)'
;METSVEAAELVVPPRPDAPSSLEAGSPEGAAATSDPMEEFSRRLQDILRTHGSADGLLDRAVGRRTLPHSGQLLLSTMTSSQRVTCLQQKLCVLQAERRCGAAARSQLEDLCRDLQAHYSTLREETLRRCREDEEKRSDITSHFQEMLTEIQAQIEQHSARNDKLCHENANLTDKLESLMNQYERREESLDKINKHRDLQHKLTEAKLQQANALLAEAEEKHKREKEYLLVQAAEWKLQAKTLREQATVMQAQLTLYAQKFDEFQATLAKSNEIYVRFRKEMDNMTEKMKKVEKEANLWKTRFENCNKTLIDMIEEVGGGNWTEPVSSCLKPAEDQNLNSGSQ
;
A
#
# COMPACT_ATOMS: atom_id res chain seq x y z
N MET A 1 -0.29 14.31 16.01
CA MET A 1 -0.15 13.18 16.94
C MET A 1 1.19 13.37 17.63
N GLU A 2 1.16 14.09 18.75
CA GLU A 2 2.34 14.31 19.58
C GLU A 2 2.47 13.11 20.51
N THR A 3 3.58 12.38 20.41
CA THR A 3 3.90 11.31 21.36
C THR A 3 5.15 11.71 22.11
N SER A 4 4.94 12.07 23.36
CA SER A 4 5.93 12.31 24.41
C SER A 4 6.93 11.15 24.49
N VAL A 5 8.23 11.48 24.46
CA VAL A 5 9.30 10.54 24.79
C VAL A 5 9.59 10.71 26.28
N GLU A 6 9.15 9.74 27.05
CA GLU A 6 9.38 9.60 28.49
C GLU A 6 10.86 9.29 28.72
N ALA A 7 11.52 10.13 29.52
CA ALA A 7 12.93 10.02 29.84
C ALA A 7 13.19 8.80 30.73
N ALA A 8 13.92 7.82 30.21
CA ALA A 8 14.37 6.66 30.97
C ALA A 8 15.39 7.09 32.02
N GLU A 9 15.02 6.89 33.28
CA GLU A 9 15.80 7.13 34.49
C GLU A 9 17.06 6.26 34.48
N LEU A 10 18.23 6.91 34.53
CA LEU A 10 19.54 6.31 34.52
C LEU A 10 19.79 5.68 35.90
N VAL A 11 19.56 4.37 36.00
CA VAL A 11 19.82 3.57 37.21
C VAL A 11 21.32 3.64 37.54
N VAL A 12 21.62 4.30 38.65
CA VAL A 12 22.96 4.38 39.26
C VAL A 12 23.36 2.99 39.77
N PRO A 13 24.57 2.48 39.47
CA PRO A 13 25.02 1.19 39.99
C PRO A 13 25.35 1.28 41.49
N PRO A 14 25.16 0.19 42.27
CA PRO A 14 25.38 0.21 43.70
C PRO A 14 26.87 0.34 44.03
N ARG A 15 27.19 1.13 45.05
CA ARG A 15 28.55 1.27 45.59
C ARG A 15 28.98 -0.04 46.26
N PRO A 16 30.27 -0.43 46.19
CA PRO A 16 30.76 -1.59 46.91
C PRO A 16 30.84 -1.29 48.41
N ASP A 17 30.28 -2.20 49.20
CA ASP A 17 30.34 -2.20 50.66
C ASP A 17 31.80 -2.26 51.14
N ALA A 18 32.10 -1.47 52.17
CA ALA A 18 33.38 -1.46 52.85
C ALA A 18 33.67 -2.84 53.48
N PRO A 19 34.90 -3.37 53.39
CA PRO A 19 35.25 -4.57 54.12
C PRO A 19 35.28 -4.26 55.61
N SER A 20 34.39 -4.97 56.32
CA SER A 20 34.30 -5.03 57.76
C SER A 20 35.53 -5.72 58.33
N SER A 21 35.97 -5.21 59.47
CA SER A 21 36.87 -5.78 60.48
C SER A 21 37.27 -7.26 60.30
N LEU A 22 38.57 -7.47 60.09
CA LEU A 22 39.26 -8.70 60.50
C LEU A 22 40.15 -8.37 61.70
N GLU A 23 39.49 -8.29 62.84
CA GLU A 23 40.06 -8.66 64.14
C GLU A 23 40.18 -10.19 64.15
N ALA A 24 41.41 -10.72 64.16
CA ALA A 24 41.71 -12.03 64.73
C ALA A 24 43.22 -12.30 64.72
N GLY A 25 43.77 -12.56 65.90
CA GLY A 25 44.87 -13.51 66.03
C GLY A 25 46.12 -12.98 66.71
N SER A 26 46.04 -12.67 68.01
CA SER A 26 47.17 -12.92 68.91
C SER A 26 47.66 -14.37 68.73
N PRO A 27 48.97 -14.63 68.60
CA PRO A 27 49.49 -15.92 68.99
C PRO A 27 49.70 -15.90 70.50
N GLU A 28 48.61 -16.06 71.26
CA GLU A 28 48.70 -16.67 72.58
C GLU A 28 48.82 -18.18 72.35
N GLY A 29 49.92 -18.76 72.81
CA GLY A 29 50.08 -20.22 72.83
C GLY A 29 51.35 -20.72 72.15
N ALA A 30 52.49 -20.53 72.80
CA ALA A 30 53.54 -21.54 72.78
C ALA A 30 54.30 -21.46 74.08
N ALA A 31 53.76 -22.21 75.04
CA ALA A 31 54.41 -22.85 76.17
C ALA A 31 55.73 -22.23 76.65
N ALA A 32 55.74 -21.84 77.92
CA ALA A 32 56.92 -21.96 78.77
C ALA A 32 57.36 -23.43 78.82
N THR A 33 57.88 -23.96 77.72
CA THR A 33 58.77 -25.10 77.74
C THR A 33 60.06 -24.55 78.31
N SER A 34 60.44 -25.03 79.50
CA SER A 34 61.78 -24.82 80.04
C SER A 34 62.78 -24.91 78.89
N ASP A 35 63.59 -23.86 78.69
CA ASP A 35 64.57 -23.83 77.60
C ASP A 35 65.35 -25.14 77.68
N PRO A 36 65.34 -26.00 76.64
CA PRO A 36 66.05 -27.28 76.66
C PRO A 36 67.52 -27.11 77.06
N MET A 37 68.09 -25.94 76.82
CA MET A 37 69.42 -25.55 77.27
C MET A 37 69.51 -25.32 78.79
N GLU A 38 68.50 -24.71 79.40
CA GLU A 38 68.39 -24.59 80.85
C GLU A 38 68.18 -25.94 81.53
N GLU A 39 67.37 -26.83 80.92
CA GLU A 39 67.15 -28.18 81.45
C GLU A 39 68.40 -29.06 81.30
N PHE A 40 69.11 -28.97 80.17
CA PHE A 40 70.43 -29.59 79.98
C PHE A 40 71.43 -29.10 81.03
N SER A 41 71.50 -27.78 81.24
CA SER A 41 72.42 -27.16 82.21
C SER A 41 72.14 -27.63 83.64
N ARG A 42 70.87 -27.74 84.03
CA ARG A 42 70.46 -28.28 85.35
C ARG A 42 70.85 -29.75 85.51
N ARG A 43 70.51 -30.60 84.53
CA ARG A 43 70.84 -32.04 84.57
C ARG A 43 72.35 -32.28 84.54
N LEU A 44 73.11 -31.52 83.77
CA LEU A 44 74.57 -31.56 83.74
C LEU A 44 75.16 -31.18 85.11
N GLN A 45 74.64 -30.12 85.73
CA GLN A 45 75.08 -29.68 87.05
C GLN A 45 74.77 -30.73 88.13
N ASP A 46 73.66 -31.45 88.03
CA ASP A 46 73.33 -32.54 88.94
C ASP A 46 74.22 -33.78 88.74
N ILE A 47 74.58 -34.13 87.50
CA ILE A 47 75.60 -35.17 87.22
C ILE A 47 76.96 -34.77 87.81
N LEU A 48 77.36 -33.50 87.64
CA LEU A 48 78.59 -32.97 88.21
C LEU A 48 78.57 -32.94 89.75
N ARG A 49 77.43 -32.64 90.38
CA ARG A 49 77.29 -32.68 91.85
C ARG A 49 77.33 -34.11 92.40
N THR A 50 76.69 -35.06 91.72
CA THR A 50 76.56 -36.44 92.17
C THR A 50 77.84 -37.25 91.96
N HIS A 51 78.61 -36.96 90.90
CA HIS A 51 79.81 -37.72 90.52
C HIS A 51 81.13 -36.93 90.59
N GLY A 52 81.10 -35.61 90.77
CA GLY A 52 82.29 -34.73 90.78
C GLY A 52 83.05 -34.64 92.11
N SER A 53 82.55 -35.29 93.18
CA SER A 53 83.30 -35.42 94.44
C SER A 53 84.26 -36.61 94.34
N ALA A 54 85.38 -36.40 93.64
CA ALA A 54 86.54 -37.31 93.61
C ALA A 54 87.70 -36.76 94.45
N ASP A 55 87.38 -36.09 95.57
CA ASP A 55 88.36 -35.65 96.57
C ASP A 55 88.31 -36.63 97.75
N GLY A 56 88.99 -37.77 97.57
CA GLY A 56 88.92 -38.92 98.47
C GLY A 56 90.26 -39.60 98.67
N LEU A 57 91.10 -39.01 99.54
CA LEU A 57 92.08 -39.73 100.37
C LEU A 57 93.22 -40.47 99.64
N LEU A 58 94.19 -39.70 99.13
CA LEU A 58 95.60 -40.10 99.19
C LEU A 58 96.40 -39.21 100.16
N ASP A 59 95.80 -38.89 101.32
CA ASP A 59 96.57 -38.38 102.46
C ASP A 59 97.12 -39.57 103.25
N ARG A 60 98.37 -39.96 102.94
CA ARG A 60 99.07 -41.08 103.58
C ARG A 60 99.99 -40.56 104.68
N ALA A 61 99.40 -40.16 105.80
CA ALA A 61 100.12 -40.02 107.06
C ALA A 61 100.39 -41.41 107.68
N VAL A 62 101.65 -41.87 107.66
CA VAL A 62 102.12 -42.91 108.59
C VAL A 62 103.53 -42.56 109.05
N GLY A 63 103.62 -41.77 110.12
CA GLY A 63 104.81 -41.71 110.97
C GLY A 63 104.81 -42.88 111.95
N ARG A 64 105.93 -43.57 112.10
CA ARG A 64 106.21 -44.35 113.32
C ARG A 64 107.71 -44.53 113.56
N ARG A 65 108.15 -43.97 114.69
CA ARG A 65 109.33 -44.42 115.45
C ARG A 65 109.11 -45.87 115.89
N THR A 66 110.18 -46.66 116.06
CA THR A 66 110.72 -47.02 117.39
C THR A 66 111.90 -48.00 117.32
N LEU A 67 112.77 -47.79 118.31
CA LEU A 67 113.88 -48.58 118.86
C LEU A 67 113.59 -50.09 119.11
N PRO A 68 114.61 -50.90 119.45
CA PRO A 68 114.82 -52.15 118.75
C PRO A 68 114.67 -53.41 119.62
N HIS A 69 114.86 -54.51 118.90
CA HIS A 69 115.16 -55.88 119.31
C HIS A 69 113.99 -56.76 119.80
N SER A 70 113.86 -58.01 119.36
CA SER A 70 114.24 -58.71 118.11
C SER A 70 113.61 -60.09 118.32
N GLY A 71 112.48 -60.38 117.67
CA GLY A 71 111.71 -61.60 117.92
C GLY A 71 110.70 -61.80 116.80
N GLN A 72 110.99 -62.78 115.96
CA GLN A 72 110.46 -63.00 114.62
C GLN A 72 109.06 -63.63 114.59
N LEU A 73 108.48 -63.59 113.38
CA LEU A 73 107.41 -64.43 112.82
C LEU A 73 105.92 -64.11 113.07
N LEU A 74 105.49 -63.51 114.18
CA LEU A 74 104.06 -63.15 114.35
C LEU A 74 103.70 -61.76 113.77
N LEU A 75 104.71 -60.92 113.53
CA LEU A 75 104.55 -59.56 112.99
C LEU A 75 104.48 -59.54 111.45
N SER A 76 105.06 -60.53 110.76
CA SER A 76 105.00 -60.66 109.29
C SER A 76 103.64 -61.11 108.77
N THR A 77 102.93 -61.96 109.51
CA THR A 77 101.58 -62.41 109.13
C THR A 77 100.53 -61.33 109.37
N MET A 78 100.64 -60.56 110.46
CA MET A 78 99.76 -59.41 110.72
C MET A 78 100.00 -58.24 109.75
N THR A 79 101.24 -57.95 109.38
CA THR A 79 101.55 -56.92 108.37
C THR A 79 101.20 -57.35 106.94
N SER A 80 101.26 -58.65 106.61
CA SER A 80 100.79 -59.19 105.32
C SER A 80 99.25 -59.20 105.23
N SER A 81 98.55 -59.65 106.29
CA SER A 81 97.09 -59.65 106.35
C SER A 81 96.50 -58.24 106.27
N GLN A 82 97.10 -57.25 106.96
CA GLN A 82 96.71 -55.84 106.86
C GLN A 82 96.95 -55.25 105.46
N ARG A 83 97.97 -55.72 104.74
CA ARG A 83 98.22 -55.31 103.35
C ARG A 83 97.17 -55.90 102.41
N VAL A 84 96.79 -57.17 102.57
CA VAL A 84 95.76 -57.81 101.75
C VAL A 84 94.39 -57.15 101.97
N THR A 85 93.99 -56.89 103.22
CA THR A 85 92.74 -56.16 103.50
C THR A 85 92.76 -54.73 102.97
N CYS A 86 93.90 -54.03 103.09
CA CYS A 86 94.08 -52.70 102.50
C CYS A 86 93.97 -52.72 100.97
N LEU A 87 94.57 -53.71 100.30
CA LEU A 87 94.48 -53.87 98.84
C LEU A 87 93.08 -54.26 98.39
N GLN A 88 92.36 -55.09 99.15
CA GLN A 88 90.99 -55.49 98.85
C GLN A 88 89.99 -54.35 99.07
N GLN A 89 90.19 -53.53 100.10
CA GLN A 89 89.44 -52.30 100.31
C GLN A 89 89.71 -51.30 99.18
N LYS A 90 90.96 -51.15 98.75
CA LYS A 90 91.32 -50.32 97.58
C LYS A 90 90.69 -50.82 96.29
N LEU A 91 90.69 -52.14 96.03
CA LEU A 91 90.01 -52.71 94.86
C LEU A 91 88.50 -52.48 94.91
N CYS A 92 87.87 -52.60 96.08
CA CYS A 92 86.45 -52.32 96.26
C CYS A 92 86.13 -50.84 95.98
N VAL A 93 86.95 -49.92 96.50
CA VAL A 93 86.84 -48.47 96.23
C VAL A 93 87.03 -48.17 94.74
N LEU A 94 88.09 -48.67 94.11
CA LEU A 94 88.33 -48.49 92.67
C LEU A 94 87.22 -49.11 91.80
N GLN A 95 86.64 -50.23 92.22
CA GLN A 95 85.52 -50.86 91.53
C GLN A 95 84.23 -50.05 91.68
N ALA A 96 83.98 -49.46 92.86
CA ALA A 96 82.88 -48.54 93.11
C ALA A 96 83.05 -47.23 92.31
N GLU A 97 84.24 -46.64 92.29
CA GLU A 97 84.59 -45.47 91.47
C GLU A 97 84.44 -45.76 89.98
N ARG A 98 84.88 -46.92 89.50
CA ARG A 98 84.69 -47.34 88.11
C ARG A 98 83.20 -47.50 87.75
N ARG A 99 82.39 -48.06 88.65
CA ARG A 99 80.93 -48.18 88.47
C ARG A 99 80.25 -46.81 88.50
N CYS A 100 80.64 -45.95 89.42
CA CYS A 100 80.18 -44.56 89.55
C CYS A 100 80.49 -43.76 88.29
N GLY A 101 81.75 -43.77 87.84
CA GLY A 101 82.17 -43.12 86.59
C GLY A 101 81.59 -43.77 85.32
N ALA A 102 81.18 -45.04 85.34
CA ALA A 102 80.42 -45.63 84.24
C ALA A 102 78.96 -45.13 84.22
N ALA A 103 78.32 -44.99 85.37
CA ALA A 103 76.97 -44.43 85.50
C ALA A 103 76.93 -42.94 85.10
N ALA A 104 77.91 -42.15 85.55
CA ALA A 104 78.07 -40.75 85.15
C ALA A 104 78.23 -40.59 83.62
N ARG A 105 79.02 -41.47 83.00
CA ARG A 105 79.19 -41.49 81.53
C ARG A 105 77.90 -41.85 80.81
N SER A 106 77.19 -42.88 81.25
CA SER A 106 75.89 -43.24 80.66
C SER A 106 74.89 -42.08 80.76
N GLN A 107 74.81 -41.41 81.91
CA GLN A 107 73.92 -40.26 82.12
C GLN A 107 74.30 -39.07 81.23
N LEU A 108 75.59 -38.83 81.02
CA LEU A 108 76.07 -37.78 80.13
C LEU A 108 75.81 -38.13 78.65
N GLU A 109 75.99 -39.40 78.26
CA GLU A 109 75.68 -39.89 76.91
C GLU A 109 74.19 -39.80 76.59
N ASP A 110 73.32 -40.10 77.57
CA ASP A 110 71.87 -39.92 77.45
C ASP A 110 71.52 -38.43 77.32
N LEU A 111 72.10 -37.58 78.17
CA LEU A 111 71.88 -36.13 78.12
C LEU A 111 72.33 -35.52 76.78
N CYS A 112 73.47 -35.97 76.23
CA CYS A 112 73.95 -35.55 74.92
C CYS A 112 73.04 -36.03 73.78
N ARG A 113 72.51 -37.27 73.87
CA ARG A 113 71.54 -37.79 72.89
C ARG A 113 70.23 -37.01 72.93
N ASP A 114 69.70 -36.73 74.12
CA ASP A 114 68.50 -35.93 74.30
C ASP A 114 68.69 -34.52 73.72
N LEU A 115 69.82 -33.87 74.02
CA LEU A 115 70.15 -32.55 73.47
C LEU A 115 70.21 -32.59 71.93
N GLN A 116 70.84 -33.61 71.34
CA GLN A 116 70.92 -33.78 69.89
C GLN A 116 69.55 -34.05 69.25
N ALA A 117 68.68 -34.83 69.92
CA ALA A 117 67.29 -35.05 69.51
C ALA A 117 66.46 -33.76 69.56
N HIS A 118 66.64 -32.94 70.60
CA HIS A 118 66.01 -31.62 70.68
C HIS A 118 66.49 -30.67 69.58
N TYR A 119 67.80 -30.61 69.30
CA TYR A 119 68.33 -29.78 68.21
C TYR A 119 67.83 -30.22 66.83
N SER A 120 67.73 -31.53 66.57
CA SER A 120 67.16 -32.04 65.31
C SER A 120 65.68 -31.70 65.20
N THR A 121 64.90 -31.91 66.27
CA THR A 121 63.47 -31.54 66.30
C THR A 121 63.25 -30.04 66.10
N LEU A 122 64.03 -29.18 66.78
CA LEU A 122 63.92 -27.73 66.64
C LEU A 122 64.29 -27.27 65.22
N ARG A 123 65.32 -27.87 64.62
CA ARG A 123 65.70 -27.61 63.23
C ARG A 123 64.58 -28.02 62.28
N GLU A 124 63.99 -29.19 62.49
CA GLU A 124 62.85 -29.67 61.70
C GLU A 124 61.61 -28.78 61.87
N GLU A 125 61.29 -28.34 63.08
CA GLU A 125 60.17 -27.43 63.33
C GLU A 125 60.40 -26.06 62.70
N THR A 126 61.63 -25.52 62.77
CA THR A 126 61.97 -24.25 62.12
C THR A 126 61.84 -24.36 60.60
N LEU A 127 62.33 -25.45 60.00
CA LEU A 127 62.16 -25.71 58.57
C LEU A 127 60.69 -25.91 58.19
N ARG A 128 59.91 -26.60 59.03
CA ARG A 128 58.47 -26.78 58.83
C ARG A 128 57.74 -25.44 58.87
N ARG A 129 58.02 -24.58 59.87
CA ARG A 129 57.42 -23.24 59.95
C ARG A 129 57.78 -22.37 58.75
N CYS A 130 59.05 -22.38 58.31
CA CYS A 130 59.44 -21.66 57.10
C CYS A 130 58.68 -22.16 55.85
N ARG A 131 58.44 -23.47 55.73
CA ARG A 131 57.65 -24.03 54.62
C ARG A 131 56.19 -23.60 54.69
N GLU A 132 55.58 -23.67 55.87
CA GLU A 132 54.18 -23.28 56.06
C GLU A 132 53.94 -21.80 55.80
N ASP A 133 54.88 -20.93 56.21
CA ASP A 133 54.76 -19.50 55.96
C ASP A 133 55.01 -19.15 54.48
N GLU A 134 55.89 -19.88 53.79
CA GLU A 134 56.06 -19.76 52.34
C GLU A 134 54.83 -20.28 51.57
N GLU A 135 54.22 -21.38 52.02
CA GLU A 135 52.99 -21.92 51.45
C GLU A 135 51.83 -20.93 51.61
N LYS A 136 51.64 -20.34 52.80
CA LYS A 136 50.63 -19.28 53.00
C LYS A 136 50.88 -18.07 52.11
N ARG A 137 52.15 -17.64 51.94
CA ARG A 137 52.49 -16.54 51.04
C ARG A 137 52.19 -16.91 49.58
N SER A 138 52.51 -18.13 49.18
CA SER A 138 52.22 -18.68 47.86
C SER A 138 50.71 -18.70 47.61
N ASP A 139 49.92 -19.25 48.54
CA ASP A 139 48.46 -19.36 48.43
C ASP A 139 47.79 -18.00 48.32
N ILE A 140 48.18 -17.04 49.17
CA ILE A 140 47.66 -15.66 49.10
C ILE A 140 48.00 -15.04 47.75
N THR A 141 49.23 -15.23 47.28
CA THR A 141 49.68 -14.69 45.99
C THR A 141 48.91 -15.33 44.82
N SER A 142 48.73 -16.65 44.83
CA SER A 142 47.95 -17.39 43.83
C SER A 142 46.51 -16.90 43.82
N HIS A 143 45.88 -16.75 44.99
CA HIS A 143 44.51 -16.29 45.09
C HIS A 143 44.31 -14.87 44.52
N PHE A 144 45.24 -13.94 44.80
CA PHE A 144 45.19 -12.61 44.21
C PHE A 144 45.42 -12.63 42.69
N GLN A 145 46.34 -13.48 42.21
CA GLN A 145 46.56 -13.63 40.77
C GLN A 145 45.33 -14.21 40.08
N GLU A 146 44.72 -15.26 40.64
CA GLU A 146 43.48 -15.87 40.14
C GLU A 146 42.35 -14.84 40.10
N MET A 147 42.13 -14.09 41.18
CA MET A 147 41.10 -13.03 41.23
C MET A 147 41.35 -11.94 40.18
N LEU A 148 42.60 -11.50 40.00
CA LEU A 148 42.94 -10.53 38.96
C LEU A 148 42.66 -11.11 37.56
N THR A 149 43.03 -12.37 37.30
CA THR A 149 42.75 -13.01 36.02
C THR A 149 41.24 -13.18 35.77
N GLU A 150 40.45 -13.46 36.81
CA GLU A 150 39.00 -13.56 36.72
C GLU A 150 38.37 -12.20 36.39
N ILE A 151 38.80 -11.13 37.08
CA ILE A 151 38.34 -9.76 36.78
C ILE A 151 38.69 -9.38 35.34
N GLN A 152 39.92 -9.70 34.90
CA GLN A 152 40.36 -9.45 33.53
C GLN A 152 39.46 -10.18 32.52
N ALA A 153 39.19 -11.47 32.76
CA ALA A 153 38.32 -12.29 31.92
C ALA A 153 36.88 -11.76 31.89
N GLN A 154 36.36 -11.27 33.02
CA GLN A 154 35.02 -10.66 33.08
C GLN A 154 34.95 -9.36 32.26
N ILE A 155 35.98 -8.51 32.32
CA ILE A 155 36.07 -7.28 31.52
C ILE A 155 36.08 -7.63 30.02
N GLU A 156 36.92 -8.58 29.61
CA GLU A 156 37.01 -9.02 28.20
C GLU A 156 35.71 -9.68 27.72
N GLN A 157 35.05 -10.45 28.58
CA GLN A 157 33.77 -11.05 28.25
C GLN A 157 32.68 -9.98 28.11
N HIS A 158 32.69 -8.95 28.96
CA HIS A 158 31.75 -7.84 28.87
C HIS A 158 31.99 -6.98 27.63
N SER A 159 33.25 -6.64 27.31
CA SER A 159 33.58 -5.92 26.07
C SER A 159 33.16 -6.71 24.83
N ALA A 160 33.47 -8.02 24.78
CA ALA A 160 33.06 -8.86 23.66
C ALA A 160 31.52 -8.97 23.51
N ARG A 161 30.76 -8.98 24.61
CA ARG A 161 29.29 -8.89 24.55
C ARG A 161 28.83 -7.53 24.05
N ASN A 162 29.45 -6.45 24.51
CA ASN A 162 29.11 -5.09 24.07
C ASN A 162 29.38 -4.90 22.57
N ASP A 163 30.52 -5.41 22.08
CA ASP A 163 30.86 -5.40 20.66
C ASP A 163 29.81 -6.15 19.84
N LYS A 164 29.39 -7.35 20.28
CA LYS A 164 28.31 -8.10 19.62
C LYS A 164 27.02 -7.31 19.54
N LEU A 165 26.60 -6.66 20.63
CA LEU A 165 25.41 -5.82 20.64
C LEU A 165 25.54 -4.62 19.70
N CYS A 166 26.72 -4.01 19.60
CA CYS A 166 26.97 -2.93 18.64
C CYS A 166 26.83 -3.42 17.19
N HIS A 167 27.37 -4.59 16.86
CA HIS A 167 27.23 -5.19 15.53
C HIS A 167 25.77 -5.57 15.22
N GLU A 168 25.04 -6.12 16.19
CA GLU A 168 23.62 -6.44 16.04
C GLU A 168 22.78 -5.18 15.80
N ASN A 169 23.03 -4.11 16.57
CA ASN A 169 22.36 -2.82 16.39
C ASN A 169 22.68 -2.20 15.02
N ALA A 170 23.93 -2.28 14.56
CA ALA A 170 24.32 -1.83 13.22
C ALA A 170 23.57 -2.63 12.14
N ASN A 171 23.56 -3.96 12.23
CA ASN A 171 22.84 -4.83 11.30
C ASN A 171 21.32 -4.55 11.28
N LEU A 172 20.72 -4.29 12.43
CA LEU A 172 19.30 -3.92 12.52
C LEU A 172 19.04 -2.57 11.86
N THR A 173 19.93 -1.59 12.08
CA THR A 173 19.86 -0.27 11.43
C THR A 173 19.94 -0.39 9.91
N ASP A 174 20.93 -1.12 9.39
CA ASP A 174 21.08 -1.37 7.95
C ASP A 174 19.86 -2.07 7.35
N LYS A 175 19.26 -3.00 8.10
CA LYS A 175 18.06 -3.71 7.64
C LYS A 175 16.84 -2.79 7.61
N LEU A 176 16.67 -1.91 8.60
CA LEU A 176 15.63 -0.89 8.59
C LEU A 176 15.82 0.09 7.44
N GLU A 177 17.04 0.57 7.22
CA GLU A 177 17.37 1.46 6.11
C GLU A 177 17.11 0.79 4.75
N SER A 178 17.48 -0.49 4.59
CA SER A 178 17.16 -1.27 3.39
C SER A 178 15.66 -1.43 3.16
N LEU A 179 14.87 -1.64 4.21
CA LEU A 179 13.41 -1.72 4.12
C LEU A 179 12.82 -0.36 3.72
N MET A 180 13.24 0.74 4.35
CA MET A 180 12.81 2.09 4.00
C MET A 180 13.08 2.40 2.52
N ASN A 181 14.32 2.17 2.06
CA ASN A 181 14.71 2.33 0.66
C ASN A 181 13.87 1.46 -0.30
N GLN A 182 13.48 0.25 0.10
CA GLN A 182 12.60 -0.59 -0.70
C GLN A 182 11.17 -0.02 -0.79
N TYR A 183 10.66 0.54 0.30
CA TYR A 183 9.35 1.19 0.32
C TYR A 183 9.32 2.45 -0.55
N GLU A 184 10.35 3.29 -0.46
CA GLU A 184 10.48 4.48 -1.30
C GLU A 184 10.49 4.10 -2.79
N ARG A 185 11.28 3.10 -3.19
CA ARG A 185 11.28 2.61 -4.58
C ARG A 185 9.92 2.05 -5.01
N ARG A 186 9.20 1.36 -4.13
CA ARG A 186 7.84 0.85 -4.42
C ARG A 186 6.85 2.00 -4.58
N GLU A 187 6.93 3.02 -3.73
CA GLU A 187 6.09 4.22 -3.80
C GLU A 187 6.32 4.97 -5.11
N GLU A 188 7.58 5.22 -5.48
CA GLU A 188 7.92 5.83 -6.78
C GLU A 188 7.39 5.01 -7.98
N SER A 189 7.45 3.67 -7.89
CA SER A 189 6.91 2.80 -8.93
C SER A 189 5.39 2.89 -9.01
N LEU A 190 4.69 2.94 -7.87
CA LEU A 190 3.25 3.11 -7.82
C LEU A 190 2.83 4.46 -8.40
N ASP A 191 3.55 5.54 -8.08
CA ASP A 191 3.31 6.86 -8.65
C ASP A 191 3.46 6.88 -10.17
N LYS A 192 4.47 6.19 -10.72
CA LYS A 192 4.64 6.04 -12.17
C LYS A 192 3.47 5.28 -12.79
N ILE A 193 3.00 4.20 -12.15
CA ILE A 193 1.84 3.41 -12.61
C ILE A 193 0.56 4.25 -12.56
N ASN A 194 0.35 5.01 -11.48
CA ASN A 194 -0.81 5.88 -11.33
C ASN A 194 -0.83 6.97 -12.41
N LYS A 195 0.30 7.66 -12.63
CA LYS A 195 0.45 8.62 -13.73
C LYS A 195 0.15 8.00 -15.10
N HIS A 196 0.64 6.79 -15.35
CA HIS A 196 0.35 6.07 -16.60
C HIS A 196 -1.14 5.76 -16.76
N ARG A 197 -1.78 5.25 -15.70
CA ARG A 197 -3.23 4.95 -15.69
C ARG A 197 -4.07 6.21 -15.89
N ASP A 198 -3.71 7.33 -15.25
CA ASP A 198 -4.42 8.61 -15.42
C ASP A 198 -4.32 9.13 -16.84
N LEU A 199 -3.14 9.06 -17.45
CA LEU A 199 -2.94 9.44 -18.84
C LEU A 199 -3.73 8.53 -19.80
N GLN A 200 -3.75 7.22 -19.53
CA GLN A 200 -4.54 6.27 -20.30
C GLN A 200 -6.04 6.56 -20.17
N HIS A 201 -6.52 6.84 -18.95
CA HIS A 201 -7.92 7.20 -18.71
C HIS A 201 -8.31 8.47 -19.46
N LYS A 202 -7.51 9.54 -19.34
CA LYS A 202 -7.73 10.80 -20.08
C LYS A 202 -7.74 10.59 -21.59
N LEU A 203 -6.85 9.74 -22.11
CA LEU A 203 -6.83 9.40 -23.54
C LEU A 203 -8.12 8.68 -23.97
N THR A 204 -8.59 7.71 -23.18
CA THR A 204 -9.83 7.00 -23.47
C THR A 204 -11.06 7.90 -23.38
N GLU A 205 -11.09 8.79 -22.40
CA GLU A 205 -12.16 9.77 -22.22
C GLU A 205 -12.21 10.77 -23.37
N ALA A 206 -11.05 11.31 -23.79
CA ALA A 206 -10.97 12.21 -24.95
C ALA A 206 -11.42 11.53 -26.25
N LYS A 207 -11.06 10.26 -26.47
CA LYS A 207 -11.53 9.48 -27.63
C LYS A 207 -13.05 9.25 -27.59
N LEU A 208 -13.60 8.96 -26.42
CA LEU A 208 -15.05 8.82 -26.24
C LEU A 208 -15.77 10.14 -26.52
N GLN A 209 -15.27 11.25 -25.98
CA GLN A 209 -15.82 12.59 -26.23
C GLN A 209 -15.78 12.96 -27.73
N GLN A 210 -14.67 12.67 -28.41
CA GLN A 210 -14.56 12.88 -29.85
C GLN A 210 -15.58 12.05 -30.65
N ALA A 211 -15.74 10.77 -30.32
CA ALA A 211 -16.71 9.89 -30.98
C ALA A 211 -18.16 10.37 -30.76
N ASN A 212 -18.50 10.77 -29.54
CA ASN A 212 -19.82 11.31 -29.20
C ASN A 212 -20.10 12.64 -29.94
N ALA A 213 -19.11 13.51 -30.08
CA ALA A 213 -19.25 14.76 -30.83
C ALA A 213 -19.52 14.52 -32.32
N LEU A 214 -18.79 13.58 -32.94
CA LEU A 214 -19.02 13.20 -34.35
C LEU A 214 -20.40 12.56 -34.55
N LEU A 215 -20.83 11.71 -33.61
CA LEU A 215 -22.16 11.12 -33.63
C LEU A 215 -23.25 12.21 -33.54
N ALA A 216 -23.12 13.14 -32.59
CA ALA A 216 -24.06 14.25 -32.44
C ALA A 216 -24.11 15.14 -33.69
N GLU A 217 -22.96 15.45 -34.30
CA GLU A 217 -22.91 16.22 -35.54
C GLU A 217 -23.61 15.49 -36.69
N ALA A 218 -23.39 14.17 -36.82
CA ALA A 218 -24.06 13.35 -37.84
C ALA A 218 -25.57 13.27 -37.62
N GLU A 219 -26.02 13.09 -36.37
CA GLU A 219 -27.44 13.09 -36.02
C GLU A 219 -28.10 14.44 -36.35
N GLU A 220 -27.45 15.55 -36.02
CA GLU A 220 -27.94 16.89 -36.32
C GLU A 220 -27.98 17.18 -37.82
N LYS A 221 -26.99 16.72 -38.59
CA LYS A 221 -27.02 16.78 -40.07
C LYS A 221 -28.19 15.99 -40.63
N HIS A 222 -28.34 14.74 -40.20
CA HIS A 222 -29.45 13.88 -40.65
C HIS A 222 -30.82 14.46 -40.27
N LYS A 223 -30.97 15.05 -39.08
CA LYS A 223 -32.21 15.76 -38.69
C LYS A 223 -32.52 16.91 -39.65
N ARG A 224 -31.55 17.78 -39.94
CA ARG A 224 -31.73 18.91 -40.87
C ARG A 224 -32.11 18.45 -42.28
N GLU A 225 -31.44 17.43 -42.81
CA GLU A 225 -31.74 16.86 -44.12
C GLU A 225 -33.15 16.26 -44.17
N LYS A 226 -33.53 15.51 -43.12
CA LYS A 226 -34.88 14.95 -42.99
C LYS A 226 -35.94 16.04 -42.95
N GLU A 227 -35.74 17.09 -42.16
CA GLU A 227 -36.67 18.23 -42.08
C GLU A 227 -36.80 18.95 -43.42
N TYR A 228 -35.68 19.19 -44.11
CA TYR A 228 -35.66 19.81 -45.43
C TYR A 228 -36.47 19.00 -46.45
N LEU A 229 -36.27 17.68 -46.50
CA LEU A 229 -37.02 16.81 -47.42
C LEU A 229 -38.51 16.74 -47.07
N LEU A 230 -38.87 16.76 -45.78
CA LEU A 230 -40.28 16.82 -45.35
C LEU A 230 -40.95 18.12 -45.81
N VAL A 231 -40.28 19.26 -45.68
CA VAL A 231 -40.78 20.56 -46.14
C VAL A 231 -40.97 20.55 -47.66
N GLN A 232 -39.96 20.13 -48.43
CA GLN A 232 -40.09 20.02 -49.88
C GLN A 232 -41.25 19.10 -50.29
N ALA A 233 -41.39 17.93 -49.67
CA ALA A 233 -42.48 17.00 -49.97
C ALA A 233 -43.85 17.64 -49.70
N ALA A 234 -43.97 18.43 -48.63
CA ALA A 234 -45.19 19.18 -48.32
C ALA A 234 -45.49 20.26 -49.36
N GLU A 235 -44.47 21.02 -49.81
CA GLU A 235 -44.59 22.05 -50.85
C GLU A 235 -45.02 21.46 -52.20
N TRP A 236 -44.35 20.40 -52.66
CA TRP A 236 -44.71 19.71 -53.90
C TRP A 236 -46.13 19.14 -53.85
N LYS A 237 -46.53 18.57 -52.71
CA LYS A 237 -47.90 18.07 -52.51
C LYS A 237 -48.92 19.20 -52.59
N LEU A 238 -48.63 20.37 -52.02
CA LEU A 238 -49.49 21.55 -52.09
C LEU A 238 -49.61 22.05 -53.53
N GLN A 239 -48.50 22.20 -54.25
CA GLN A 239 -48.50 22.61 -55.66
C GLN A 239 -49.31 21.64 -56.54
N ALA A 240 -49.12 20.33 -56.36
CA ALA A 240 -49.88 19.32 -57.09
C ALA A 240 -51.38 19.37 -56.77
N LYS A 241 -51.76 19.72 -55.53
CA LYS A 241 -53.16 19.95 -55.15
C LYS A 241 -53.74 21.17 -55.90
N THR A 242 -53.03 22.30 -55.88
CA THR A 242 -53.44 23.53 -56.56
C THR A 242 -53.62 23.34 -58.07
N LEU A 243 -52.66 22.69 -58.74
CA LEU A 243 -52.77 22.41 -60.18
C LEU A 243 -53.95 21.48 -60.50
N ARG A 244 -54.20 20.48 -59.64
CA ARG A 244 -55.36 19.59 -59.79
C ARG A 244 -56.67 20.37 -59.64
N GLU A 245 -56.77 21.25 -58.65
CA GLU A 245 -57.94 22.12 -58.46
C GLU A 245 -58.16 23.03 -59.68
N GLN A 246 -57.10 23.68 -60.19
CA GLN A 246 -57.17 24.49 -61.42
C GLN A 246 -57.63 23.67 -62.63
N ALA A 247 -57.11 22.44 -62.80
CA ALA A 247 -57.53 21.54 -63.87
C ALA A 247 -59.02 21.18 -63.74
N THR A 248 -59.52 20.92 -62.53
CA THR A 248 -60.95 20.66 -62.32
C THR A 248 -61.83 21.85 -62.66
N VAL A 249 -61.40 23.07 -62.34
CA VAL A 249 -62.11 24.31 -62.68
C VAL A 249 -62.13 24.52 -64.20
N MET A 250 -61.00 24.36 -64.87
CA MET A 250 -60.92 24.53 -66.32
C MET A 250 -61.73 23.46 -67.07
N GLN A 251 -61.74 22.22 -66.58
CA GLN A 251 -62.59 21.15 -67.11
C GLN A 251 -64.09 21.51 -66.96
N ALA A 252 -64.49 22.07 -65.82
CA ALA A 252 -65.85 22.54 -65.62
C ALA A 252 -66.21 23.69 -66.59
N GLN A 253 -65.29 24.63 -66.83
CA GLN A 253 -65.48 25.70 -67.83
C GLN A 253 -65.63 25.15 -69.25
N LEU A 254 -64.77 24.20 -69.68
CA LEU A 254 -64.89 23.56 -70.99
C LEU A 254 -66.24 22.85 -71.14
N THR A 255 -66.68 22.16 -70.09
CA THR A 255 -67.99 21.48 -70.06
C THR A 255 -69.14 22.48 -70.19
N LEU A 256 -69.06 23.61 -69.48
CA LEU A 256 -70.04 24.69 -69.57
C LEU A 256 -70.11 25.28 -70.99
N TYR A 257 -68.95 25.59 -71.61
CA TYR A 257 -68.92 26.13 -72.96
C TYR A 257 -69.43 25.12 -73.99
N ALA A 258 -69.10 23.83 -73.86
CA ALA A 258 -69.65 22.78 -74.71
C ALA A 258 -71.19 22.74 -74.63
N GLN A 259 -71.75 22.77 -73.42
CA GLN A 259 -73.20 22.86 -73.22
C GLN A 259 -73.80 24.12 -73.86
N LYS A 260 -73.13 25.28 -73.74
CA LYS A 260 -73.57 26.52 -74.40
C LYS A 260 -73.54 26.40 -75.93
N PHE A 261 -72.51 25.78 -76.48
CA PHE A 261 -72.44 25.51 -77.92
C PHE A 261 -73.57 24.58 -78.38
N ASP A 262 -73.86 23.52 -77.63
CA ASP A 262 -74.98 22.63 -77.92
C ASP A 262 -76.33 23.37 -77.87
N GLU A 263 -76.54 24.26 -76.89
CA GLU A 263 -77.71 25.14 -76.80
C GLU A 263 -77.83 26.07 -78.02
N PHE A 264 -76.71 26.67 -78.46
CA PHE A 264 -76.67 27.51 -79.67
C PHE A 264 -76.97 26.70 -80.92
N GLN A 265 -76.38 25.52 -81.07
CA GLN A 265 -76.65 24.62 -82.20
C GLN A 265 -78.11 24.18 -82.22
N ALA A 266 -78.69 23.84 -81.08
CA ALA A 266 -80.11 23.49 -80.97
C ALA A 266 -81.02 24.68 -81.35
N THR A 267 -80.64 25.90 -80.98
CA THR A 267 -81.39 27.12 -81.33
C THR A 267 -81.26 27.46 -82.83
N LEU A 268 -80.05 27.32 -83.40
CA LEU A 268 -79.82 27.47 -84.83
C LEU A 268 -80.60 26.46 -85.65
N ALA A 269 -80.61 25.19 -85.24
CA ALA A 269 -81.40 24.15 -85.89
C ALA A 269 -82.90 24.51 -85.91
N LYS A 270 -83.45 24.92 -84.76
CA LYS A 270 -84.85 25.41 -84.66
C LYS A 270 -85.10 26.62 -85.56
N SER A 271 -84.19 27.60 -85.57
CA SER A 271 -84.30 28.78 -86.44
C SER A 271 -84.29 28.40 -87.92
N ASN A 272 -83.42 27.47 -88.32
CA ASN A 272 -83.36 26.99 -89.70
C ASN A 272 -84.63 26.21 -90.10
N GLU A 273 -85.19 25.40 -89.19
CA GLU A 273 -86.50 24.76 -89.39
C GLU A 273 -87.63 25.77 -89.58
N ILE A 274 -87.63 26.87 -88.81
CA ILE A 274 -88.59 27.97 -88.96
C ILE A 274 -88.40 28.66 -90.32
N TYR A 275 -87.15 28.93 -90.73
CA TYR A 275 -86.85 29.54 -92.03
C TYR A 275 -87.34 28.67 -93.19
N VAL A 276 -87.09 27.36 -93.15
CA VAL A 276 -87.58 26.41 -94.16
C VAL A 276 -89.11 26.40 -94.21
N ARG A 277 -89.78 26.43 -93.04
CA ARG A 277 -91.25 26.55 -92.98
C ARG A 277 -91.74 27.84 -93.61
N PHE A 278 -91.15 28.99 -93.26
CA PHE A 278 -91.54 30.28 -93.84
C PHE A 278 -91.32 30.33 -95.35
N ARG A 279 -90.20 29.80 -95.86
CA ARG A 279 -89.96 29.72 -97.30
C ARG A 279 -91.04 28.90 -97.99
N LYS A 280 -91.41 27.75 -97.42
CA LYS A 280 -92.52 26.93 -97.92
C LYS A 280 -93.87 27.67 -97.90
N GLU A 281 -94.15 28.44 -96.85
CA GLU A 281 -95.35 29.28 -96.78
C GLU A 281 -95.34 30.42 -97.81
N MET A 282 -94.18 31.06 -98.03
CA MET A 282 -94.01 32.07 -99.09
C MET A 282 -94.24 31.46 -100.48
N ASP A 283 -93.65 30.31 -100.78
CA ASP A 283 -93.88 29.61 -102.06
C ASP A 283 -95.36 29.28 -102.25
N ASN A 284 -96.01 28.76 -101.19
CA ASN A 284 -97.46 28.52 -101.19
C ASN A 284 -98.27 29.82 -101.41
N MET A 285 -97.84 30.94 -100.81
CA MET A 285 -98.49 32.24 -100.97
C MET A 285 -98.29 32.79 -102.37
N THR A 286 -97.10 32.66 -102.97
CA THR A 286 -96.83 33.00 -104.37
C THR A 286 -97.68 32.17 -105.32
N GLU A 287 -97.85 30.87 -105.07
CA GLU A 287 -98.75 30.03 -105.87
C GLU A 287 -100.23 30.44 -105.72
N LYS A 288 -100.67 30.79 -104.50
CA LYS A 288 -102.01 31.38 -104.29
C LYS A 288 -102.16 32.72 -105.03
N MET A 289 -101.16 33.59 -104.97
CA MET A 289 -101.12 34.88 -105.67
C MET A 289 -101.27 34.68 -107.19
N LYS A 290 -100.49 33.76 -107.79
CA LYS A 290 -100.61 33.41 -109.21
C LYS A 290 -102.01 32.88 -109.58
N LYS A 291 -102.64 32.09 -108.71
CA LYS A 291 -104.02 31.62 -108.92
C LYS A 291 -105.01 32.79 -108.95
N VAL A 292 -104.94 33.67 -107.94
CA VAL A 292 -105.78 34.87 -107.88
C VAL A 292 -105.53 35.78 -109.08
N GLU A 293 -104.28 35.95 -109.51
CA GLU A 293 -103.94 36.76 -110.68
C GLU A 293 -104.47 36.15 -111.99
N LYS A 294 -104.44 34.82 -112.14
CA LYS A 294 -105.10 34.12 -113.25
C LYS A 294 -106.62 34.31 -113.21
N GLU A 295 -107.23 34.19 -112.03
CA GLU A 295 -108.66 34.44 -111.84
C GLU A 295 -109.00 35.91 -112.15
N ALA A 296 -108.20 36.87 -111.69
CA ALA A 296 -108.37 38.30 -111.96
C ALA A 296 -108.23 38.63 -113.45
N ASN A 297 -107.23 38.06 -114.13
CA ASN A 297 -107.08 38.19 -115.58
C ASN A 297 -108.25 37.55 -116.33
N LEU A 298 -108.73 36.37 -115.90
CA LEU A 298 -109.91 35.74 -116.46
C LEU A 298 -111.15 36.63 -116.31
N TRP A 299 -111.36 37.21 -115.12
CA TRP A 299 -112.44 38.17 -114.88
C TRP A 299 -112.30 39.42 -115.73
N LYS A 300 -111.08 39.95 -115.89
CA LYS A 300 -110.78 41.06 -116.79
C LYS A 300 -111.11 40.72 -118.24
N THR A 301 -110.65 39.58 -118.77
CA THR A 301 -110.98 39.14 -120.13
C THR A 301 -112.48 38.91 -120.32
N ARG A 302 -113.18 38.36 -119.32
CA ARG A 302 -114.64 38.24 -119.36
C ARG A 302 -115.32 39.60 -119.40
N PHE A 303 -114.85 40.55 -118.60
CA PHE A 303 -115.37 41.92 -118.59
C PHE A 303 -115.09 42.64 -119.91
N GLU A 304 -113.87 42.53 -120.45
CA GLU A 304 -113.49 43.06 -121.77
C GLU A 304 -114.31 42.43 -122.89
N ASN A 305 -114.56 41.12 -122.84
CA ASN A 305 -115.44 40.45 -123.80
C ASN A 305 -116.89 40.92 -123.66
N CYS A 306 -117.43 41.04 -122.44
CA CYS A 306 -118.77 41.60 -122.22
C CYS A 306 -118.88 43.04 -122.72
N ASN A 307 -117.90 43.88 -122.42
CA ASN A 307 -117.81 45.25 -122.93
C ASN A 307 -117.69 45.28 -124.47
N LYS A 308 -116.93 44.34 -125.05
CA LYS A 308 -116.81 44.21 -126.50
C LYS A 308 -118.13 43.80 -127.13
N THR A 309 -118.84 42.81 -126.60
CA THR A 309 -120.21 42.48 -127.06
C THR A 309 -121.18 43.63 -126.86
N LEU A 310 -121.04 44.44 -125.80
CA LEU A 310 -121.82 45.65 -125.60
C LEU A 310 -121.51 46.70 -126.68
N ILE A 311 -120.24 46.90 -127.03
CA ILE A 311 -119.82 47.78 -128.13
C ILE A 311 -120.32 47.25 -129.48
N ASP A 312 -120.16 45.95 -129.77
CA ASP A 312 -120.62 45.33 -131.02
C ASP A 312 -122.16 45.43 -131.14
N MET A 313 -122.91 45.28 -130.03
CA MET A 313 -124.37 45.53 -129.99
C MET A 313 -124.74 47.02 -130.18
N ILE A 314 -123.88 47.94 -129.76
CA ILE A 314 -124.04 49.38 -130.03
C ILE A 314 -123.73 49.69 -131.51
N GLU A 315 -122.74 49.02 -132.11
CA GLU A 315 -122.37 49.19 -133.52
C GLU A 315 -123.40 48.60 -134.51
N GLU A 316 -124.16 47.56 -134.14
CA GLU A 316 -125.14 46.92 -135.05
C GLU A 316 -126.57 47.52 -135.05
N VAL A 317 -126.92 48.52 -134.22
CA VAL A 317 -128.32 49.04 -134.15
C VAL A 317 -128.47 50.57 -134.27
N GLY A 318 -127.42 51.36 -134.44
CA GLY A 318 -127.51 52.81 -134.16
C GLY A 318 -126.93 53.80 -135.16
N GLY A 319 -127.38 53.82 -136.41
CA GLY A 319 -127.19 54.98 -137.28
C GLY A 319 -128.04 56.18 -136.83
N GLY A 320 -127.42 57.27 -136.37
CA GLY A 320 -128.12 58.52 -136.06
C GLY A 320 -127.34 59.48 -135.13
N ASN A 321 -126.80 60.53 -135.75
CA ASN A 321 -126.07 61.69 -135.21
C ASN A 321 -126.50 62.19 -133.82
N TRP A 322 -125.57 62.37 -132.86
CA TRP A 322 -125.53 63.47 -131.87
C TRP A 322 -124.13 63.59 -131.22
N THR A 323 -123.86 64.82 -130.80
CA THR A 323 -122.61 65.49 -130.38
C THR A 323 -122.05 65.10 -129.00
N GLU A 324 -120.73 65.38 -128.81
CA GLU A 324 -119.89 65.61 -127.60
C GLU A 324 -120.57 66.13 -126.30
N PRO A 325 -119.88 66.30 -125.13
CA PRO A 325 -118.68 65.68 -124.50
C PRO A 325 -118.93 65.35 -122.98
N VAL A 326 -117.88 65.36 -122.12
CA VAL A 326 -117.85 65.40 -120.61
C VAL A 326 -117.68 64.05 -119.89
N SER A 327 -117.03 63.88 -118.73
CA SER A 327 -115.85 64.40 -118.01
C SER A 327 -115.75 63.60 -116.71
N SER A 328 -114.50 63.42 -116.25
CA SER A 328 -114.09 63.41 -114.84
C SER A 328 -114.26 62.16 -113.96
N CYS A 329 -113.33 62.11 -113.00
CA CYS A 329 -113.40 61.46 -111.69
C CYS A 329 -113.02 59.98 -111.60
N LEU A 330 -111.74 59.72 -111.38
CA LEU A 330 -111.29 59.15 -110.09
C LEU A 330 -109.80 59.43 -109.88
N LYS A 331 -109.52 60.09 -108.76
CA LYS A 331 -108.22 60.35 -108.14
C LYS A 331 -108.34 59.85 -106.68
N PRO A 332 -107.26 59.91 -105.91
CA PRO A 332 -106.41 58.83 -105.42
C PRO A 332 -106.85 58.24 -104.06
N ALA A 333 -106.21 57.16 -103.60
CA ALA A 333 -106.28 56.75 -102.19
C ALA A 333 -104.88 56.32 -101.69
N GLU A 334 -104.24 57.26 -100.99
CA GLU A 334 -103.22 57.01 -99.98
C GLU A 334 -103.91 56.53 -98.69
N ASP A 335 -103.32 55.53 -98.02
CA ASP A 335 -103.44 55.25 -96.58
C ASP A 335 -102.02 54.80 -96.15
N GLN A 336 -101.17 55.68 -95.64
CA GLN A 336 -100.99 56.10 -94.25
C GLN A 336 -100.90 54.97 -93.20
N ASN A 337 -99.72 54.98 -92.53
CA ASN A 337 -99.51 54.80 -91.08
C ASN A 337 -99.28 53.36 -90.53
N LEU A 338 -98.04 53.06 -90.11
CA LEU A 338 -97.63 53.27 -88.71
C LEU A 338 -96.14 53.00 -88.49
N ASN A 339 -95.54 54.02 -87.88
CA ASN A 339 -94.23 54.11 -87.26
C ASN A 339 -94.27 53.50 -85.83
N SER A 340 -93.23 52.77 -85.44
CA SER A 340 -92.65 52.59 -84.07
C SER A 340 -91.81 51.31 -84.11
N GLY A 341 -90.51 51.28 -83.83
CA GLY A 341 -89.77 51.98 -82.80
C GLY A 341 -89.53 51.01 -81.65
N SER A 342 -88.32 50.42 -81.54
CA SER A 342 -87.57 50.20 -80.28
C SER A 342 -86.49 49.13 -80.44
N GLN A 343 -85.26 49.60 -80.14
CA GLN A 343 -84.08 48.93 -79.56
C GLN A 343 -83.45 47.71 -80.23
#